data_AF-G9L410-F1
#
_entry.id   AF-G9L410-F1
#
_cell.length_a   1.000
_cell.length_b   1.000
_cell.length_c   1.000
_cell.angle_alpha   90.00
_cell.angle_beta   90.00
_cell.angle_gamma   90.00
#
_symmetry.space_group_name_H-M   'P 1'
#
loop_
_entity.id
_entity.type
_entity.pdbx_description
1 polymer ?
#
loop_
_entity_poly.entity_id
_entity_poly.type
_entity_poly.pdbx_seq_one_letter_code
_entity_poly.pdbx_strand_id
1 'polypeptide(L)'
;HKQTSEVIDVYEIMKTRYKRLEPGAYTLLIQGLVHSDRWKEALLLLEDVKKVLIPSVRNYNDCIEGALLHQDVSLAWNLYQELLGHDLTPMLKTLKAFFDFGKNVKDKQYSNKLLDILLYLRNNHLYPEESFAHSIKTWFESVPGEQWKGQFITIKESGQCSGCGKTMESIHLSPEEYEFLKGEIMRDVIDGGDQYKKTTPQELKRFQSFVKCCPPFDIVIDGLNVAKTFPKVRESQVLLDVVSQLAKQNLQLLVLGRKHMLTQHSRWRKDEMKKVQQQASCFFADNISEDDPFLLYATLHSGNHCKFITKDLMRDHKACLRNAKTQRLFFKWQQGHQLAIVNRLTRSKITFQHIPSYNTVVQTTGDSWHIPYDEDTVERYTYEVPTKWLCLHRK
;
A
#
# COMPACT_ATOMS: atom_id res chain seq x y z
N HIS A 1 -9.62 22.10 30.71
CA HIS A 1 -10.74 22.50 31.60
C HIS A 1 -11.68 23.53 30.99
N LYS A 2 -11.26 24.77 30.64
CA LYS A 2 -12.19 25.79 30.09
C LYS A 2 -12.80 25.42 28.73
N GLN A 3 -12.00 24.88 27.80
CA GLN A 3 -12.49 24.43 26.49
C GLN A 3 -13.46 23.23 26.59
N THR A 4 -13.27 22.36 27.58
CA THR A 4 -14.12 21.17 27.80
C THR A 4 -15.51 21.56 28.32
N SER A 5 -15.62 22.60 29.16
CA SER A 5 -16.93 23.07 29.65
C SER A 5 -17.74 23.72 28.53
N GLU A 6 -17.10 24.51 27.66
CA GLU A 6 -17.76 25.12 26.50
C GLU A 6 -18.32 24.06 25.52
N VAL A 7 -17.57 22.98 25.28
CA VAL A 7 -18.04 21.84 24.47
C VAL A 7 -19.26 21.17 25.11
N ILE A 8 -19.25 20.98 26.43
CA ILE A 8 -20.36 20.38 27.16
C ILE A 8 -21.61 21.27 27.09
N ASP A 9 -21.46 22.58 27.24
CA ASP A 9 -22.59 23.53 27.14
C ASP A 9 -23.18 23.52 25.73
N VAL A 10 -22.33 23.55 24.70
CA VAL A 10 -22.76 23.45 23.28
C VAL A 10 -23.49 22.13 23.03
N TYR A 11 -22.97 21.03 23.56
CA TYR A 11 -23.59 19.71 23.43
C TYR A 11 -25.00 19.67 24.06
N GLU A 12 -25.18 20.20 25.27
CA GLU A 12 -26.50 20.25 25.92
C GLU A 12 -27.49 21.13 25.14
N ILE A 13 -27.04 22.29 24.65
CA ILE A 13 -27.85 23.17 23.81
C ILE A 13 -28.27 22.45 22.53
N MET A 14 -27.34 21.77 21.86
CA MET A 14 -27.60 21.05 20.62
C MET A 14 -28.58 19.90 20.83
N LYS A 15 -28.39 19.10 21.88
CA LYS A 15 -29.28 17.98 22.26
C LYS A 15 -30.69 18.46 22.59
N THR A 16 -30.82 19.63 23.22
CA THR A 16 -32.12 20.22 23.57
C THR A 16 -32.84 20.81 22.35
N ARG A 17 -32.09 21.47 21.45
CA ARG A 17 -32.68 22.19 20.30
C ARG A 17 -32.95 21.32 19.08
N TYR A 18 -32.20 20.24 18.89
CA TYR A 18 -32.24 19.46 17.65
C TYR A 18 -32.46 17.97 17.93
N LYS A 19 -33.42 17.36 17.22
CA LYS A 19 -33.69 15.92 17.30
C LYS A 19 -32.66 15.07 16.56
N ARG A 20 -32.01 15.63 15.53
CA ARG A 20 -30.97 15.00 14.74
C ARG A 20 -29.96 16.06 14.36
N LEU A 21 -28.68 15.69 14.41
CA LEU A 21 -27.59 16.54 13.94
C LEU A 21 -27.06 16.00 12.61
N GLU A 22 -26.39 16.86 11.85
CA GLU A 22 -25.65 16.40 10.69
C GLU A 22 -24.42 15.57 11.11
N PRO A 23 -23.92 14.65 10.27
CA PRO A 23 -22.79 13.76 10.61
C PRO A 23 -21.51 14.50 11.05
N GLY A 24 -21.27 15.69 10.49
CA GLY A 24 -20.13 16.54 10.87
C GLY A 24 -20.22 17.04 12.31
N ALA A 25 -21.42 17.41 12.77
CA ALA A 25 -21.65 17.88 14.14
C ALA A 25 -21.45 16.74 15.16
N TYR A 26 -21.94 15.53 14.87
CA TYR A 26 -21.65 14.35 15.71
C TYR A 26 -20.14 14.12 15.84
N THR A 27 -19.39 14.25 14.74
CA THR A 27 -17.94 14.05 14.74
C THR A 27 -17.21 15.05 15.65
N LEU A 28 -17.58 16.33 15.62
CA LEU A 28 -16.99 17.34 16.49
C LEU A 28 -17.37 17.15 17.96
N LEU A 29 -18.62 16.77 18.24
CA LEU A 29 -19.09 16.51 19.60
C LEU A 29 -18.39 15.31 20.22
N ILE A 30 -18.24 14.20 19.47
CA ILE A 30 -17.46 13.03 19.88
C ILE A 30 -16.04 13.47 20.24
N GLN A 31 -15.34 14.16 19.33
CA GLN A 31 -13.96 14.60 19.56
C GLN A 31 -13.81 15.48 20.82
N GLY A 32 -14.78 16.36 21.07
CA GLY A 32 -14.75 17.25 22.23
C GLY A 32 -15.05 16.54 23.56
N LEU A 33 -15.89 15.50 23.54
CA LEU A 33 -16.32 14.78 24.75
C LEU A 33 -15.34 13.68 25.20
N VAL A 34 -14.58 13.07 24.29
CA VAL A 34 -13.70 11.92 24.61
C VAL A 34 -12.58 12.24 25.62
N HIS A 35 -12.23 13.51 25.79
CA HIS A 35 -11.23 13.98 26.75
C HIS A 35 -11.83 14.46 28.08
N SER A 36 -13.13 14.23 28.31
CA SER A 36 -13.86 14.68 29.50
C SER A 36 -14.36 13.51 30.34
N ASP A 37 -14.77 13.77 31.58
CA ASP A 37 -15.44 12.77 32.43
C ASP A 37 -16.76 12.24 31.81
N ARG A 38 -17.30 12.96 30.81
CA ARG A 38 -18.49 12.58 30.03
C ARG A 38 -18.15 11.80 28.76
N TRP A 39 -16.96 11.22 28.63
CA TRP A 39 -16.53 10.49 27.43
C TRP A 39 -17.48 9.35 27.01
N LYS A 40 -18.20 8.73 27.96
CA LYS A 40 -19.22 7.72 27.66
C LYS A 40 -20.36 8.25 26.79
N GLU A 41 -20.62 9.55 26.81
CA GLU A 41 -21.60 10.17 25.93
C GLU A 41 -21.11 10.27 24.49
N ALA A 42 -19.80 10.36 24.27
CA ALA A 42 -19.24 10.22 22.92
C ALA A 42 -19.55 8.83 22.35
N LEU A 43 -19.57 7.78 23.19
CA LEU A 43 -19.97 6.43 22.76
C LEU A 43 -21.46 6.37 22.41
N LEU A 44 -22.33 7.01 23.21
CA LEU A 44 -23.76 7.09 22.88
C LEU A 44 -23.98 7.80 21.54
N LEU A 45 -23.25 8.88 21.28
CA LEU A 45 -23.26 9.56 19.99
C LEU A 45 -22.75 8.68 18.86
N LEU A 46 -21.70 7.89 19.10
CA LEU A 46 -21.23 6.91 18.12
C LEU A 46 -22.31 5.88 17.80
N GLU A 47 -22.99 5.33 18.80
CA GLU A 47 -24.12 4.40 18.62
C GLU A 47 -25.28 5.03 17.86
N ASP A 48 -25.57 6.32 18.09
CA ASP A 48 -26.59 7.04 17.33
C ASP A 48 -26.19 7.23 15.86
N VAL A 49 -24.90 7.47 15.58
CA VAL A 49 -24.38 7.49 14.21
C VAL A 49 -24.54 6.11 13.55
N LYS A 50 -24.16 5.02 14.24
CA LYS A 50 -24.26 3.64 13.73
C LYS A 50 -25.68 3.25 13.31
N LYS A 51 -26.72 3.80 13.95
CA LYS A 51 -28.13 3.56 13.60
C LYS A 51 -28.53 4.12 12.24
N VAL A 52 -27.78 5.09 11.70
CA VAL A 52 -28.12 5.81 10.46
C VAL A 52 -27.09 5.56 9.36
N LEU A 53 -25.80 5.44 9.71
CA LEU A 53 -24.70 5.27 8.76
C LEU A 53 -23.47 4.63 9.42
N ILE A 54 -22.53 4.14 8.60
CA ILE A 54 -21.23 3.62 9.08
C ILE A 54 -20.41 4.80 9.61
N PRO A 55 -19.99 4.82 10.90
CA PRO A 55 -19.20 5.91 11.44
C PRO A 55 -17.87 6.09 10.69
N SER A 56 -17.39 7.33 10.64
CA SER A 56 -16.11 7.61 9.99
C SER A 56 -14.94 7.03 10.80
N VAL A 57 -13.81 6.79 10.12
CA VAL A 57 -12.55 6.38 10.75
C VAL A 57 -12.17 7.32 11.91
N ARG A 58 -12.43 8.63 11.76
CA ARG A 58 -12.18 9.62 12.81
C ARG A 58 -13.06 9.41 14.05
N ASN A 59 -14.34 9.06 13.87
CA ASN A 59 -15.23 8.80 15.02
C ASN A 59 -14.73 7.61 15.84
N TYR A 60 -14.39 6.51 15.18
CA TYR A 60 -13.78 5.35 15.85
C TYR A 60 -12.46 5.71 16.51
N ASN A 61 -11.56 6.42 15.83
CA ASN A 61 -10.28 6.86 16.40
C ASN A 61 -10.49 7.61 17.72
N ASP A 62 -11.36 8.62 17.72
CA ASP A 62 -11.57 9.48 18.88
C ASP A 62 -12.17 8.69 20.05
N CYS A 63 -13.13 7.78 19.79
CA CYS A 63 -13.68 6.90 20.82
C CYS A 63 -12.67 5.86 21.34
N ILE A 64 -11.81 5.30 20.48
CA ILE A 64 -10.75 4.36 20.89
C ILE A 64 -9.74 5.07 21.78
N GLU A 65 -9.25 6.25 21.38
CA GLU A 65 -8.36 7.07 22.20
C GLU A 65 -9.02 7.43 23.54
N GLY A 66 -10.28 7.85 23.52
CA GLY A 66 -11.07 8.12 24.73
C GLY A 66 -11.16 6.91 25.66
N ALA A 67 -11.43 5.71 25.14
CA ALA A 67 -11.49 4.49 25.91
C ALA A 67 -10.12 4.13 26.54
N LEU A 68 -9.01 4.28 25.79
CA LEU A 68 -7.66 4.06 26.30
C LEU A 68 -7.28 5.06 27.39
N LEU A 69 -7.62 6.34 27.22
CA LEU A 69 -7.40 7.40 28.23
C LEU A 69 -8.10 7.07 29.56
N HIS A 70 -9.26 6.44 29.50
CA HIS A 70 -10.05 6.02 30.67
C HIS A 70 -9.81 4.56 31.07
N GLN A 71 -8.75 3.92 30.56
CA GLN A 71 -8.31 2.56 30.90
C GLN A 71 -9.32 1.44 30.52
N ASP A 72 -10.29 1.72 29.66
CA ASP A 72 -11.23 0.71 29.13
C ASP A 72 -10.68 0.04 27.87
N VAL A 73 -9.69 -0.83 28.10
CA VAL A 73 -8.98 -1.57 27.07
C VAL A 73 -9.90 -2.49 26.25
N SER A 74 -10.88 -3.11 26.92
CA SER A 74 -11.78 -4.05 26.27
C SER A 74 -12.67 -3.33 25.25
N LEU A 75 -13.22 -2.18 25.63
CA LEU A 75 -13.99 -1.34 24.72
C LEU A 75 -13.12 -0.80 23.57
N ALA A 76 -11.92 -0.30 23.87
CA ALA A 76 -11.01 0.20 22.85
C ALA A 76 -10.71 -0.88 21.78
N TRP A 77 -10.44 -2.11 22.22
CA TRP A 77 -10.20 -3.22 21.31
C TRP A 77 -11.43 -3.62 20.51
N ASN A 78 -12.62 -3.64 21.13
CA ASN A 78 -13.86 -3.97 20.44
C ASN A 78 -14.18 -2.95 19.35
N LEU A 79 -14.02 -1.65 19.62
CA LEU A 79 -14.20 -0.60 18.63
C LEU A 79 -13.18 -0.69 17.48
N TYR A 80 -11.94 -1.08 17.79
CA TYR A 80 -10.92 -1.34 16.77
C TYR A 80 -11.32 -2.52 15.86
N GLN A 81 -11.79 -3.63 16.43
CA GLN A 81 -12.25 -4.78 15.65
C GLN A 81 -13.50 -4.46 14.83
N GLU A 82 -14.42 -3.66 15.37
CA GLU A 82 -15.61 -3.19 14.66
C GLU A 82 -15.24 -2.31 13.45
N LEU A 83 -14.28 -1.38 13.63
CA LEU A 83 -13.73 -0.57 12.54
C LEU A 83 -13.19 -1.47 11.42
N LEU A 84 -12.40 -2.49 11.77
CA LEU A 84 -11.85 -3.42 10.78
C LEU A 84 -12.95 -4.26 10.11
N GLY A 85 -14.00 -4.64 10.85
CA GLY A 85 -15.15 -5.38 10.33
C GLY A 85 -15.99 -4.60 9.31
N HIS A 86 -15.82 -3.27 9.25
CA HIS A 86 -16.40 -2.40 8.22
C HIS A 86 -15.46 -2.13 7.04
N ASP A 87 -14.37 -2.88 6.90
CA ASP A 87 -13.32 -2.70 5.89
C ASP A 87 -12.70 -1.29 5.91
N LEU A 88 -12.72 -0.62 7.06
CA LEU A 88 -12.11 0.68 7.26
C LEU A 88 -10.63 0.53 7.63
N THR A 89 -9.79 1.41 7.10
CA THR A 89 -8.37 1.48 7.48
C THR A 89 -8.21 2.36 8.72
N PRO A 90 -7.71 1.83 9.85
CA PRO A 90 -7.48 2.62 11.07
C PRO A 90 -6.40 3.67 10.83
N MET A 91 -6.50 4.81 11.52
CA MET A 91 -5.44 5.82 11.44
C MET A 91 -4.19 5.30 12.15
N LEU A 92 -3.00 5.62 11.63
CA LEU A 92 -1.74 5.25 12.28
C LEU A 92 -1.64 5.80 13.71
N LYS A 93 -2.22 6.99 13.96
CA LYS A 93 -2.34 7.53 15.32
C LYS A 93 -3.19 6.68 16.27
N THR A 94 -4.25 6.03 15.77
CA THR A 94 -5.06 5.09 16.57
C THR A 94 -4.22 3.90 17.01
N LEU A 95 -3.44 3.34 16.07
CA LEU A 95 -2.54 2.21 16.34
C LEU A 95 -1.45 2.63 17.33
N LYS A 96 -0.86 3.81 17.14
CA LYS A 96 0.12 4.41 18.06
C LYS A 96 -0.43 4.54 19.49
N ALA A 97 -1.68 4.96 19.66
CA ALA A 97 -2.30 5.11 20.98
C ALA A 97 -2.33 3.80 21.78
N PHE A 98 -2.55 2.65 21.13
CA PHE A 98 -2.46 1.35 21.79
C PHE A 98 -1.05 1.06 22.32
N PHE A 99 0.01 1.37 21.56
CA PHE A 99 1.39 1.19 22.02
C PHE A 99 1.77 2.18 23.13
N ASP A 100 1.33 3.43 23.03
CA ASP A 100 1.57 4.45 24.05
C ASP A 100 0.91 4.09 25.39
N PHE A 101 -0.30 3.52 25.35
CA PHE A 101 -0.95 2.98 26.54
C PHE A 101 -0.22 1.74 27.06
N GLY A 102 0.20 0.84 26.16
CA GLY A 102 0.82 -0.44 26.46
C GLY A 102 2.12 -0.38 27.24
N LYS A 103 2.87 0.73 27.19
CA LYS A 103 4.14 0.90 27.92
C LYS A 103 4.03 0.69 29.44
N ASN A 104 2.83 0.91 29.99
CA ASN A 104 2.57 0.77 31.43
C ASN A 104 1.78 -0.51 31.77
N VAL A 105 1.41 -1.32 30.76
CA VAL A 105 0.53 -2.47 30.90
C VAL A 105 1.36 -3.74 30.91
N LYS A 106 1.30 -4.49 32.01
CA LYS A 106 1.99 -5.78 32.17
C LYS A 106 1.03 -6.96 32.02
N ASP A 107 0.24 -6.94 30.93
CA ASP A 107 -0.71 -8.00 30.59
C ASP A 107 -0.33 -8.67 29.28
N LYS A 108 -0.24 -10.01 29.31
CA LYS A 108 0.10 -10.82 28.15
C LYS A 108 -0.99 -10.78 27.07
N GLN A 109 -2.27 -10.67 27.47
CA GLN A 109 -3.35 -10.58 26.49
C GLN A 109 -3.27 -9.26 25.72
N TYR A 110 -2.98 -8.15 26.40
CA TYR A 110 -2.70 -6.87 25.76
C TYR A 110 -1.48 -6.93 24.83
N SER A 111 -0.39 -7.57 25.25
CA SER A 111 0.79 -7.74 24.39
C SER A 111 0.45 -8.47 23.09
N ASN A 112 -0.38 -9.53 23.14
CA ASN A 112 -0.82 -10.23 21.93
C ASN A 112 -1.59 -9.30 20.97
N LYS A 113 -2.46 -8.43 21.50
CA LYS A 113 -3.20 -7.42 20.71
C LYS A 113 -2.25 -6.47 19.99
N LEU A 114 -1.17 -6.03 20.64
CA LEU A 114 -0.15 -5.17 20.02
C LEU A 114 0.63 -5.90 18.93
N LEU A 115 0.94 -7.19 19.13
CA LEU A 115 1.55 -8.01 18.08
C LEU A 115 0.61 -8.18 16.88
N ASP A 116 -0.70 -8.35 17.11
CA ASP A 116 -1.71 -8.40 16.04
C ASP A 116 -1.74 -7.09 15.23
N ILE A 117 -1.54 -5.93 15.88
CA ILE A 117 -1.39 -4.65 15.16
C ILE A 117 -0.14 -4.65 14.26
N LEU A 118 1.00 -5.19 14.72
CA LEU A 118 2.20 -5.29 13.86
C LEU A 118 1.97 -6.23 12.67
N LEU A 119 1.22 -7.32 12.88
CA LEU A 119 0.80 -8.20 11.80
C LEU A 119 -0.19 -7.52 10.85
N TYR A 120 -1.07 -6.66 11.36
CA TYR A 120 -1.93 -5.81 10.54
C TYR A 120 -1.10 -4.88 9.64
N LEU A 121 -0.08 -4.20 10.21
CA LEU A 121 0.84 -3.36 9.43
C LEU A 121 1.56 -4.17 8.34
N ARG A 122 2.07 -5.36 8.69
CA ARG A 122 2.72 -6.29 7.74
C ARG A 122 1.79 -6.69 6.60
N ASN A 123 0.58 -7.14 6.92
CA ASN A 123 -0.35 -7.68 5.93
C ASN A 123 -0.87 -6.60 4.99
N ASN A 124 -1.02 -5.36 5.48
CA ASN A 124 -1.52 -4.23 4.70
C ASN A 124 -0.41 -3.33 4.11
N HIS A 125 0.87 -3.69 4.28
CA HIS A 125 2.03 -2.92 3.81
C HIS A 125 1.99 -1.45 4.27
N LEU A 126 1.62 -1.27 5.54
CA LEU A 126 1.57 0.03 6.20
C LEU A 126 2.83 0.23 7.02
N TYR A 127 3.31 1.47 7.01
CA TYR A 127 4.52 1.88 7.70
C TYR A 127 4.16 2.89 8.79
N PRO A 128 4.62 2.71 10.03
CA PRO A 128 4.48 3.74 11.06
C PRO A 128 5.24 5.01 10.67
N GLU A 129 4.74 6.15 11.12
CA GLU A 129 5.49 7.40 11.18
C GLU A 129 6.58 7.30 12.27
N GLU A 130 7.55 8.20 12.24
CA GLU A 130 8.70 8.20 13.15
C GLU A 130 8.27 8.21 14.62
N SER A 131 7.31 9.06 14.98
CA SER A 131 6.78 9.10 16.34
C SER A 131 6.12 7.79 16.78
N PHE A 132 5.45 7.08 15.86
CA PHE A 132 4.85 5.78 16.13
C PHE A 132 5.93 4.69 16.25
N ALA A 133 6.97 4.71 15.41
CA ALA A 133 8.11 3.81 15.55
C ALA A 133 8.78 3.96 16.93
N HIS A 134 8.89 5.18 17.47
CA HIS A 134 9.35 5.41 18.83
C HIS A 134 8.43 4.79 19.89
N SER A 135 7.11 4.94 19.76
CA SER A 135 6.13 4.31 20.67
C SER A 135 6.24 2.78 20.66
N ILE A 136 6.43 2.17 19.47
CA ILE A 136 6.66 0.73 19.34
C ILE A 136 7.95 0.33 20.07
N LYS A 137 9.05 1.05 19.81
CA LYS A 137 10.34 0.82 20.49
C LYS A 137 10.19 0.86 22.01
N THR A 138 9.58 1.91 22.54
CA THR A 138 9.38 2.09 23.99
C THR A 138 8.54 0.96 24.57
N TRP A 139 7.48 0.53 23.88
CA TRP A 139 6.68 -0.61 24.35
C TRP A 139 7.51 -1.90 24.42
N PHE A 140 8.23 -2.28 23.36
CA PHE A 140 9.05 -3.50 23.37
C PHE A 140 10.08 -3.47 24.51
N GLU A 141 10.76 -2.35 24.71
CA GLU A 141 11.75 -2.17 25.79
C GLU A 141 11.12 -2.16 27.20
N SER A 142 9.81 -1.90 27.32
CA SER A 142 9.07 -1.96 28.58
C SER A 142 8.63 -3.38 28.99
N VAL A 143 8.66 -4.35 28.06
CA VAL A 143 8.16 -5.71 28.32
C VAL A 143 9.08 -6.42 29.33
N PRO A 144 8.58 -6.75 30.55
CA PRO A 144 9.41 -7.33 31.60
C PRO A 144 9.93 -8.72 31.22
N GLY A 145 11.22 -8.98 31.51
CA GLY A 145 11.83 -10.30 31.34
C GLY A 145 12.28 -10.66 29.92
N GLU A 146 11.85 -9.92 28.90
CA GLU A 146 12.16 -10.23 27.49
C GLU A 146 13.44 -9.56 26.96
N GLN A 147 13.99 -8.58 27.70
CA GLN A 147 15.26 -7.91 27.41
C GLN A 147 15.39 -7.38 25.97
N TRP A 148 14.30 -6.89 25.39
CA TRP A 148 14.31 -6.27 24.07
C TRP A 148 15.20 -5.03 24.05
N LYS A 149 15.93 -4.86 22.95
CA LYS A 149 16.68 -3.65 22.63
C LYS A 149 16.26 -3.13 21.27
N GLY A 150 15.88 -1.86 21.20
CA GLY A 150 15.55 -1.19 19.94
C GLY A 150 16.65 -0.27 19.43
N GLN A 151 16.86 -0.24 18.11
CA GLN A 151 17.78 0.68 17.43
C GLN A 151 17.17 1.13 16.10
N PHE A 152 17.28 2.43 15.81
CA PHE A 152 16.95 2.97 14.49
C PHE A 152 18.16 2.80 13.57
N ILE A 153 17.93 2.16 12.43
CA ILE A 153 18.99 1.65 11.55
C ILE A 153 18.61 1.82 10.07
N THR A 154 19.58 1.55 9.21
CA THR A 154 19.37 1.33 7.77
C THR A 154 19.74 -0.11 7.41
N ILE A 155 19.22 -0.60 6.29
CA ILE A 155 19.61 -1.90 5.73
C ILE A 155 20.74 -1.70 4.72
N LYS A 156 21.77 -2.53 4.82
CA LYS A 156 22.89 -2.53 3.86
C LYS A 156 22.40 -3.00 2.49
N GLU A 157 23.11 -2.66 1.41
CA GLU A 157 22.80 -3.16 0.06
C GLU A 157 22.79 -4.71 -0.02
N SER A 158 23.55 -5.37 0.86
CA SER A 158 23.54 -6.83 1.01
C SER A 158 22.23 -7.41 1.59
N GLY A 159 21.29 -6.57 2.03
CA GLY A 159 20.07 -6.99 2.72
C GLY A 159 20.29 -7.35 4.19
N GLN A 160 21.39 -6.91 4.81
CA GLN A 160 21.67 -7.13 6.22
C GLN A 160 21.32 -5.91 7.07
N CYS A 161 20.67 -6.13 8.21
CA CYS A 161 20.41 -5.11 9.21
C CYS A 161 21.73 -4.55 9.76
N SER A 162 21.91 -3.23 9.73
CA SER A 162 23.13 -2.59 10.26
C SER A 162 23.23 -2.60 11.79
N GLY A 163 22.12 -2.89 12.50
CA GLY A 163 22.09 -3.07 13.96
C GLY A 163 22.44 -4.49 14.41
N CYS A 164 21.57 -5.46 14.11
CA CYS A 164 21.70 -6.84 14.60
C CYS A 164 22.42 -7.80 13.64
N GLY A 165 22.74 -7.37 12.41
CA GLY A 165 23.41 -8.19 11.39
C GLY A 165 22.55 -9.25 10.71
N LYS A 166 21.29 -9.45 11.13
CA LYS A 166 20.38 -10.42 10.51
C LYS A 166 20.05 -10.06 9.06
N THR A 167 19.89 -11.09 8.24
CA THR A 167 19.44 -10.96 6.85
C THR A 167 17.93 -10.73 6.81
N MET A 168 17.52 -9.73 6.04
CA MET A 168 16.12 -9.38 5.81
C MET A 168 15.42 -10.42 4.93
N GLU A 169 14.10 -10.52 5.03
CA GLU A 169 13.28 -11.33 4.12
C GLU A 169 13.58 -10.96 2.66
N SER A 170 13.78 -11.95 1.79
CA SER A 170 14.06 -11.68 0.37
C SER A 170 12.84 -11.08 -0.33
N ILE A 171 13.08 -10.15 -1.25
CA ILE A 171 12.03 -9.64 -2.16
C ILE A 171 11.57 -10.72 -3.16
N HIS A 172 12.43 -11.70 -3.46
CA HIS A 172 12.15 -12.73 -4.44
C HIS A 172 11.12 -13.74 -3.91
N LEU A 173 10.12 -14.04 -4.74
CA LEU A 173 9.14 -15.09 -4.46
C LEU A 173 9.78 -16.45 -4.70
N SER A 174 9.48 -17.43 -3.84
CA SER A 174 9.81 -18.82 -4.14
C SER A 174 9.04 -19.30 -5.38
N PRO A 175 9.49 -20.36 -6.07
CA PRO A 175 8.74 -20.92 -7.20
C PRO A 175 7.29 -21.28 -6.84
N GLU A 176 7.07 -21.82 -5.64
CA GLU A 176 5.74 -22.19 -5.13
C GLU A 176 4.89 -20.96 -4.80
N GLU A 177 5.48 -19.93 -4.18
CA GLU A 177 4.81 -18.65 -3.94
C GLU A 177 4.39 -17.98 -5.25
N TYR A 178 5.27 -18.03 -6.26
CA TYR A 178 5.04 -17.43 -7.56
C TYR A 178 3.93 -18.14 -8.34
N GLU A 179 3.96 -19.47 -8.45
CA GLU A 179 2.90 -20.21 -9.14
C GLU A 179 1.56 -20.12 -8.41
N PHE A 180 1.56 -20.05 -7.07
CA PHE A 180 0.35 -19.76 -6.30
C PHE A 180 -0.22 -18.38 -6.63
N LEU A 181 0.60 -17.32 -6.57
CA LEU A 181 0.16 -15.95 -6.90
C LEU A 181 -0.35 -15.87 -8.34
N LYS A 182 0.38 -16.44 -9.29
CA LYS A 182 0.01 -16.50 -10.70
C LYS A 182 -1.34 -17.18 -10.89
N GLY A 183 -1.56 -18.34 -10.26
CA GLY A 183 -2.84 -19.05 -10.33
C GLY A 183 -4.03 -18.22 -9.83
N GLU A 184 -3.87 -17.55 -8.69
CA GLU A 184 -4.92 -16.69 -8.12
C GLU A 184 -5.21 -15.48 -9.01
N ILE A 185 -4.17 -14.78 -9.48
CA ILE A 185 -4.36 -13.60 -10.34
C ILE A 185 -5.02 -13.97 -11.67
N MET A 186 -4.62 -15.10 -12.27
CA MET A 186 -5.23 -15.58 -13.51
C MET A 186 -6.72 -15.90 -13.29
N ARG A 187 -7.07 -16.52 -12.16
CA ARG A 187 -8.45 -16.86 -11.84
C ARG A 187 -9.32 -15.63 -11.55
N ASP A 188 -8.82 -14.72 -10.71
CA ASP A 188 -9.63 -13.64 -10.14
C ASP A 188 -9.68 -12.40 -11.04
N VAL A 189 -8.56 -12.05 -11.68
CA VAL A 189 -8.44 -10.83 -12.49
C VAL A 189 -8.78 -11.09 -13.97
N ILE A 190 -8.49 -12.29 -14.46
CA ILE A 190 -8.57 -12.61 -15.90
C ILE A 190 -9.81 -13.44 -16.21
N ASP A 191 -10.07 -14.47 -15.41
CA ASP A 191 -11.20 -15.40 -15.62
C ASP A 191 -12.43 -15.09 -14.74
N GLY A 192 -12.36 -14.12 -13.81
CA GLY A 192 -13.31 -13.84 -12.72
C GLY A 192 -14.74 -13.42 -13.08
N GLY A 193 -15.19 -13.64 -14.32
CA GLY A 193 -16.57 -13.40 -14.77
C GLY A 193 -16.89 -11.96 -15.17
N ASP A 194 -18.10 -11.74 -15.69
CA ASP A 194 -18.56 -10.48 -16.31
C ASP A 194 -18.52 -9.25 -15.38
N GLN A 195 -18.47 -9.43 -14.06
CA GLN A 195 -18.38 -8.33 -13.09
C GLN A 195 -17.02 -7.60 -13.10
N TYR A 196 -15.98 -8.23 -13.67
CA TYR A 196 -14.63 -7.67 -13.76
C TYR A 196 -14.11 -7.55 -15.21
N LYS A 197 -14.95 -7.85 -16.21
CA LYS A 197 -14.58 -7.73 -17.63
C LYS A 197 -14.48 -6.25 -18.05
N LYS A 198 -13.36 -5.63 -17.70
CA LYS A 198 -12.92 -4.32 -18.19
C LYS A 198 -12.45 -4.37 -19.66
N THR A 199 -12.55 -5.52 -20.32
CA THR A 199 -12.08 -5.81 -21.69
C THR A 199 -12.98 -6.86 -22.36
N THR A 200 -13.11 -6.83 -23.69
CA THR A 200 -13.87 -7.86 -24.42
C THR A 200 -13.18 -9.24 -24.36
N PRO A 201 -13.92 -10.36 -24.20
CA PRO A 201 -13.35 -11.71 -24.19
C PRO A 201 -12.53 -12.04 -25.45
N GLN A 202 -12.95 -11.50 -26.60
CA GLN A 202 -12.26 -11.68 -27.87
C GLN A 202 -10.89 -11.00 -27.88
N GLU A 203 -10.80 -9.78 -27.34
CA GLU A 203 -9.53 -9.06 -27.24
C GLU A 203 -8.58 -9.74 -26.24
N LEU A 204 -9.11 -10.21 -25.10
CA LEU A 204 -8.32 -10.96 -24.14
C LEU A 204 -7.75 -12.24 -24.76
N LYS A 205 -8.56 -13.02 -25.49
CA LYS A 205 -8.10 -14.22 -26.17
C LYS A 205 -7.03 -13.90 -27.24
N ARG A 206 -7.22 -12.83 -28.01
CA ARG A 206 -6.22 -12.33 -28.97
C ARG A 206 -4.90 -12.02 -28.29
N PHE A 207 -4.93 -11.36 -27.14
CA PHE A 207 -3.74 -11.05 -26.35
C PHE A 207 -3.05 -12.29 -25.80
N GLN A 208 -3.82 -13.21 -25.21
CA GLN A 208 -3.28 -14.47 -24.68
C GLN A 208 -2.59 -15.29 -25.77
N SER A 209 -3.19 -15.39 -26.96
CA SER A 209 -2.56 -16.04 -28.12
C SER A 209 -1.27 -15.34 -28.54
N PHE A 210 -1.27 -14.01 -28.58
CA PHE A 210 -0.07 -13.23 -28.90
C PHE A 210 1.08 -13.52 -27.93
N VAL A 211 0.85 -13.43 -26.62
CA VAL A 211 1.89 -13.67 -25.60
C VAL A 211 2.40 -15.12 -25.64
N LYS A 212 1.51 -16.10 -25.87
CA LYS A 212 1.90 -17.52 -25.98
C LYS A 212 2.76 -17.83 -27.21
N CYS A 213 2.70 -17.01 -28.25
CA CYS A 213 3.54 -17.16 -29.45
C CYS A 213 4.90 -16.46 -29.32
N CYS A 214 5.12 -15.68 -28.27
CA CYS A 214 6.38 -14.98 -28.01
C CYS A 214 7.22 -15.73 -26.97
N PRO A 215 8.56 -15.60 -27.00
CA PRO A 215 9.39 -15.97 -25.87
C PRO A 215 9.03 -15.12 -24.63
N PRO A 216 9.39 -15.57 -23.41
CA PRO A 216 9.24 -14.77 -22.21
C PRO A 216 9.87 -13.38 -22.36
N PHE A 217 9.14 -12.35 -21.91
CA PHE A 217 9.64 -10.99 -21.91
C PHE A 217 10.42 -10.71 -20.63
N ASP A 218 11.47 -9.88 -20.73
CA ASP A 218 12.20 -9.38 -19.58
C ASP A 218 11.48 -8.17 -18.96
N ILE A 219 10.86 -7.31 -19.79
CA ILE A 219 10.15 -6.12 -19.33
C ILE A 219 8.85 -5.92 -20.13
N VAL A 220 7.73 -5.78 -19.41
CA VAL A 220 6.45 -5.33 -19.97
C VAL A 220 6.22 -3.86 -19.65
N ILE A 221 5.92 -3.06 -20.67
CA ILE A 221 5.83 -1.60 -20.59
C ILE A 221 4.40 -1.17 -20.84
N ASP A 222 3.78 -0.51 -19.87
CA ASP A 222 2.53 0.21 -20.06
C ASP A 222 2.81 1.52 -20.80
N GLY A 223 2.66 1.48 -22.12
CA GLY A 223 3.10 2.55 -23.01
C GLY A 223 2.36 3.86 -22.78
N LEU A 224 1.08 3.81 -22.40
CA LEU A 224 0.28 5.02 -22.18
C LEU A 224 0.64 5.68 -20.85
N ASN A 225 0.78 4.89 -19.77
CA ASN A 225 1.18 5.44 -18.47
C ASN A 225 2.62 5.96 -18.49
N VAL A 226 3.53 5.25 -19.16
CA VAL A 226 4.90 5.70 -19.35
C VAL A 226 4.95 7.01 -20.14
N ALA A 227 4.20 7.11 -21.25
CA ALA A 227 4.22 8.31 -22.09
C ALA A 227 3.74 9.57 -21.35
N LYS A 228 2.82 9.42 -20.39
CA LYS A 228 2.32 10.51 -19.52
C LYS A 228 3.28 10.89 -18.39
N THR A 229 4.45 10.26 -18.29
CA THR A 229 5.38 10.48 -17.17
C THR A 229 5.88 11.92 -17.10
N PHE A 230 6.12 12.54 -18.27
CA PHE A 230 6.68 13.88 -18.39
C PHE A 230 5.73 14.79 -19.20
N PRO A 231 4.80 15.52 -18.56
CA PRO A 231 3.74 16.27 -19.25
C PRO A 231 4.22 17.33 -20.25
N LYS A 232 5.45 17.84 -20.07
CA LYS A 232 6.06 18.85 -20.94
C LYS A 232 6.71 18.27 -22.21
N VAL A 233 6.79 16.95 -22.32
CA VAL A 233 7.44 16.24 -23.42
C VAL A 233 6.37 15.50 -24.22
N ARG A 234 6.59 15.39 -25.54
CA ARG A 234 5.69 14.63 -26.41
C ARG A 234 5.62 13.15 -25.97
N GLU A 235 4.41 12.64 -25.82
CA GLU A 235 4.10 11.27 -25.37
C GLU A 235 4.84 10.18 -26.18
N SER A 236 4.78 10.21 -27.52
CA SER A 236 5.48 9.23 -28.36
C SER A 236 7.01 9.31 -28.24
N GLN A 237 7.57 10.48 -27.95
CA GLN A 237 9.01 10.64 -27.73
C GLN A 237 9.44 10.04 -26.39
N VAL A 238 8.66 10.26 -25.32
CA VAL A 238 8.95 9.68 -24.00
C VAL A 238 8.97 8.15 -24.09
N LEU A 239 7.98 7.56 -24.74
CA LEU A 239 7.91 6.12 -24.93
C LEU A 239 9.10 5.59 -25.74
N LEU A 240 9.45 6.29 -26.84
CA LEU A 240 10.61 5.93 -27.65
C LEU A 240 11.93 6.01 -26.86
N ASP A 241 12.12 7.02 -26.01
CA ASP A 241 13.31 7.15 -25.17
C ASP A 241 13.45 5.98 -24.20
N VAL A 242 12.36 5.58 -23.53
CA VAL A 242 12.35 4.43 -22.61
C VAL A 242 12.69 3.14 -23.35
N VAL A 243 11.98 2.85 -24.44
CA VAL A 243 12.16 1.62 -25.22
C VAL A 243 13.58 1.56 -25.80
N SER A 244 14.07 2.67 -26.37
CA SER A 244 15.41 2.71 -26.97
C SER A 244 16.53 2.56 -25.94
N GLN A 245 16.32 3.01 -24.70
CA GLN A 245 17.29 2.83 -23.63
C GLN A 245 17.32 1.37 -23.15
N LEU A 246 16.16 0.74 -22.98
CA LEU A 246 16.07 -0.65 -22.53
C LEU A 246 16.51 -1.64 -23.61
N ALA A 247 16.21 -1.38 -24.89
CA ALA A 247 16.60 -2.23 -26.01
C ALA A 247 18.14 -2.33 -26.15
N LYS A 248 18.89 -1.27 -25.77
CA LYS A 248 20.36 -1.30 -25.74
C LYS A 248 20.94 -2.31 -24.74
N GLN A 249 20.15 -2.80 -23.80
CA GLN A 249 20.55 -3.81 -22.82
C GLN A 249 20.25 -5.24 -23.31
N ASN A 250 19.82 -5.41 -24.57
CA ASN A 250 19.49 -6.70 -25.17
C ASN A 250 18.35 -7.44 -24.45
N LEU A 251 17.39 -6.70 -23.90
CA LEU A 251 16.22 -7.22 -23.19
C LEU A 251 15.07 -7.53 -24.16
N GLN A 252 14.29 -8.57 -23.87
CA GLN A 252 13.02 -8.85 -24.54
C GLN A 252 11.93 -7.91 -24.01
N LEU A 253 11.50 -6.98 -24.85
CA LEU A 253 10.54 -5.93 -24.47
C LEU A 253 9.16 -6.17 -25.08
N LEU A 254 8.12 -6.01 -24.26
CA LEU A 254 6.73 -5.90 -24.69
C LEU A 254 6.19 -4.50 -24.36
N VAL A 255 5.71 -3.78 -25.35
CA VAL A 255 4.98 -2.52 -25.17
C VAL A 255 3.48 -2.77 -25.34
N LEU A 256 2.73 -2.48 -24.29
CA LEU A 256 1.28 -2.42 -24.32
C LEU A 256 0.86 -0.99 -24.64
N GLY A 257 -0.03 -0.84 -25.61
CA GLY A 257 -0.50 0.46 -26.05
C GLY A 257 -1.94 0.41 -26.54
N ARG A 258 -2.40 1.55 -27.06
CA ARG A 258 -3.76 1.73 -27.58
C ARG A 258 -3.75 2.08 -29.05
N LYS A 259 -4.80 1.70 -29.77
CA LYS A 259 -4.92 1.98 -31.22
C LYS A 259 -4.76 3.46 -31.57
N HIS A 260 -5.19 4.39 -30.70
CA HIS A 260 -4.99 5.83 -30.95
C HIS A 260 -3.51 6.25 -31.02
N MET A 261 -2.60 5.53 -30.36
CA MET A 261 -1.16 5.82 -30.39
C MET A 261 -0.56 5.68 -31.79
N LEU A 262 -1.19 4.88 -32.67
CA LEU A 262 -0.79 4.69 -34.07
C LEU A 262 -1.31 5.79 -35.01
N THR A 263 -2.21 6.63 -34.52
CA THR A 263 -2.82 7.70 -35.31
C THR A 263 -1.98 8.97 -35.23
N GLN A 264 -1.72 9.60 -36.38
CA GLN A 264 -0.90 10.81 -36.44
C GLN A 264 -1.61 11.96 -35.72
N HIS A 265 -0.99 12.50 -34.67
CA HIS A 265 -1.49 13.63 -33.89
C HIS A 265 -0.32 14.41 -33.23
N SER A 266 -0.58 15.59 -32.65
CA SER A 266 0.44 16.43 -32.01
C SER A 266 1.27 15.70 -30.92
N ARG A 267 0.62 14.79 -30.17
CA ARG A 267 1.22 13.97 -29.12
C ARG A 267 1.80 12.62 -29.59
N TRP A 268 1.30 12.08 -30.71
CA TRP A 268 1.67 10.76 -31.23
C TRP A 268 2.16 10.86 -32.67
N ARG A 269 3.47 10.70 -32.89
CA ARG A 269 4.09 10.70 -34.22
C ARG A 269 4.23 9.28 -34.75
N LYS A 270 3.74 9.04 -35.97
CA LYS A 270 3.85 7.73 -36.65
C LYS A 270 5.31 7.26 -36.79
N ASP A 271 6.22 8.18 -37.09
CA ASP A 271 7.63 7.85 -37.30
C ASP A 271 8.30 7.35 -36.01
N GLU A 272 7.90 7.92 -34.86
CA GLU A 272 8.41 7.51 -33.54
C GLU A 272 7.82 6.17 -33.13
N MET A 273 6.52 5.97 -33.32
CA MET A 273 5.87 4.69 -33.01
C MET A 273 6.36 3.56 -33.91
N LYS A 274 6.70 3.84 -35.17
CA LYS A 274 7.34 2.85 -36.05
C LYS A 274 8.70 2.41 -35.49
N LYS A 275 9.50 3.34 -34.94
CA LYS A 275 10.77 3.02 -34.27
C LYS A 275 10.57 2.22 -32.98
N VAL A 276 9.49 2.47 -32.24
CA VAL A 276 9.11 1.65 -31.07
C VAL A 276 8.80 0.22 -31.51
N GLN A 277 7.96 0.04 -32.54
CA GLN A 277 7.58 -1.27 -33.07
C GLN A 277 8.76 -2.05 -33.68
N GLN A 278 9.82 -1.35 -34.12
CA GLN A 278 11.05 -1.98 -34.61
C GLN A 278 11.98 -2.47 -33.48
N GLN A 279 11.83 -1.94 -32.27
CA GLN A 279 12.73 -2.21 -31.14
C GLN A 279 12.10 -3.09 -30.05
N ALA A 280 10.77 -3.24 -30.06
CA ALA A 280 10.05 -4.02 -29.07
C ALA A 280 8.83 -4.71 -29.70
N SER A 281 8.44 -5.85 -29.13
CA SER A 281 7.14 -6.43 -29.43
C SER A 281 6.05 -5.49 -28.94
N CYS A 282 5.01 -5.25 -29.74
CA CYS A 282 3.97 -4.29 -29.40
C CYS A 282 2.57 -4.91 -29.53
N PHE A 283 1.73 -4.72 -28.52
CA PHE A 283 0.32 -5.06 -28.58
C PHE A 283 -0.53 -3.81 -28.38
N PHE A 284 -1.36 -3.48 -29.37
CA PHE A 284 -2.27 -2.35 -29.30
C PHE A 284 -3.70 -2.82 -29.02
N ALA A 285 -4.20 -2.50 -27.84
CA ALA A 285 -5.56 -2.74 -27.40
C ALA A 285 -6.53 -1.65 -27.90
N ASP A 286 -7.83 -1.94 -27.86
CA ASP A 286 -8.90 -0.97 -28.10
C ASP A 286 -8.85 0.18 -27.07
N ASN A 287 -9.29 1.38 -27.45
CA ASN A 287 -9.16 2.58 -26.60
C ASN A 287 -10.07 2.57 -25.35
N ILE A 288 -11.02 1.63 -25.28
CA ILE A 288 -12.01 1.51 -24.19
C ILE A 288 -11.62 0.49 -23.12
N SER A 289 -10.64 -0.37 -23.39
CA SER A 289 -10.21 -1.42 -22.46
C SER A 289 -9.46 -0.82 -21.27
N GLU A 290 -9.20 -1.56 -20.21
CA GLU A 290 -8.26 -1.15 -19.14
C GLU A 290 -6.92 -1.90 -19.36
N ASP A 291 -5.78 -1.25 -19.12
CA ASP A 291 -4.45 -1.81 -19.46
C ASP A 291 -3.96 -2.86 -18.44
N ASP A 292 -4.44 -2.76 -17.21
CA ASP A 292 -3.91 -3.54 -16.09
C ASP A 292 -4.00 -5.08 -16.26
N PRO A 293 -5.10 -5.67 -16.78
CA PRO A 293 -5.18 -7.13 -16.94
C PRO A 293 -4.16 -7.66 -17.96
N PHE A 294 -3.87 -6.88 -19.01
CA PHE A 294 -2.88 -7.25 -20.02
C PHE A 294 -1.46 -7.17 -19.46
N LEU A 295 -1.17 -6.11 -18.70
CA LEU A 295 0.11 -5.92 -18.02
C LEU A 295 0.38 -7.09 -17.07
N LEU A 296 -0.57 -7.37 -16.16
CA LEU A 296 -0.48 -8.48 -15.20
C LEU A 296 -0.28 -9.82 -15.90
N TYR A 297 -1.10 -10.11 -16.91
CA TYR A 297 -1.02 -11.38 -17.63
C TYR A 297 0.35 -11.57 -18.27
N ALA A 298 0.83 -10.59 -19.05
CA ALA A 298 2.09 -10.75 -19.77
C ALA A 298 3.29 -10.87 -18.82
N THR A 299 3.31 -10.09 -17.74
CA THR A 299 4.41 -10.17 -16.76
C THR A 299 4.39 -11.51 -16.03
N LEU A 300 3.23 -11.93 -15.52
CA LEU A 300 3.13 -13.19 -14.78
C LEU A 300 3.34 -14.43 -15.67
N HIS A 301 2.89 -14.37 -16.93
CA HIS A 301 3.10 -15.44 -17.90
C HIS A 301 4.57 -15.56 -18.32
N SER A 302 5.29 -14.43 -18.42
CA SER A 302 6.72 -14.44 -18.77
C SER A 302 7.58 -15.07 -17.66
N GLY A 303 7.21 -14.87 -16.40
CA GLY A 303 7.81 -15.58 -15.26
C GLY A 303 8.42 -14.64 -14.22
N ASN A 304 8.95 -15.23 -13.13
CA ASN A 304 9.44 -14.51 -11.94
C ASN A 304 10.68 -13.62 -12.18
N HIS A 305 11.23 -13.60 -13.41
CA HIS A 305 12.29 -12.68 -13.80
C HIS A 305 11.74 -11.41 -14.45
N CYS A 306 10.51 -11.46 -14.97
CA CYS A 306 9.92 -10.41 -15.80
C CYS A 306 9.51 -9.21 -14.96
N LYS A 307 10.02 -8.03 -15.30
CA LYS A 307 9.65 -6.77 -14.66
C LYS A 307 8.58 -6.04 -15.45
N PHE A 308 8.00 -5.01 -14.86
CA PHE A 308 7.04 -4.16 -15.55
C PHE A 308 7.20 -2.69 -15.21
N ILE A 309 6.78 -1.82 -16.13
CA ILE A 309 6.81 -0.37 -15.95
C ILE A 309 5.38 0.14 -16.10
N THR A 310 4.84 0.69 -15.02
CA THR A 310 3.60 1.47 -15.02
C THR A 310 3.60 2.49 -13.89
N LYS A 311 2.82 3.57 -14.05
CA LYS A 311 2.54 4.53 -12.98
C LYS A 311 1.36 4.12 -12.11
N ASP A 312 0.57 3.14 -12.53
CA ASP A 312 -0.55 2.69 -11.72
C ASP A 312 -0.03 1.96 -10.46
N LEU A 313 -0.68 2.23 -9.33
CA LEU A 313 -0.43 1.52 -8.07
C LEU A 313 -1.29 0.24 -7.97
N MET A 314 -2.05 -0.06 -9.02
CA MET A 314 -2.89 -1.25 -9.18
C MET A 314 -3.93 -1.39 -8.06
N ARG A 315 -4.51 -0.25 -7.64
CA ARG A 315 -5.36 -0.16 -6.44
C ARG A 315 -6.66 -0.97 -6.59
N ASP A 316 -7.24 -0.96 -7.78
CA ASP A 316 -8.49 -1.68 -8.08
C ASP A 316 -8.30 -3.21 -8.00
N HIS A 317 -7.12 -3.71 -8.39
CA HIS A 317 -6.81 -5.14 -8.34
C HIS A 317 -6.60 -5.61 -6.91
N LYS A 318 -6.07 -4.75 -6.03
CA LYS A 318 -5.94 -5.04 -4.58
C LYS A 318 -7.30 -5.35 -3.94
N ALA A 319 -8.34 -4.61 -4.33
CA ALA A 319 -9.70 -4.82 -3.83
C ALA A 319 -10.33 -6.13 -4.33
N CYS A 320 -9.84 -6.69 -5.45
CA CYS A 320 -10.33 -7.95 -6.00
C CYS A 320 -9.72 -9.18 -5.31
N LEU A 321 -8.53 -9.04 -4.71
CA LEU A 321 -7.85 -10.13 -4.00
C LEU A 321 -8.45 -10.32 -2.61
N ARG A 322 -9.33 -11.31 -2.43
CA ARG A 322 -10.00 -11.55 -1.13
C ARG A 322 -9.12 -12.23 -0.07
N ASN A 323 -8.03 -12.87 -0.50
CA ASN A 323 -7.17 -13.66 0.37
C ASN A 323 -5.95 -12.85 0.85
N ALA A 324 -5.78 -12.73 2.17
CA ALA A 324 -4.65 -12.03 2.80
C ALA A 324 -3.27 -12.58 2.37
N LYS A 325 -3.16 -13.89 2.13
CA LYS A 325 -1.93 -14.51 1.61
C LYS A 325 -1.64 -14.02 0.19
N THR A 326 -2.65 -13.99 -0.67
CA THR A 326 -2.54 -13.55 -2.06
C THR A 326 -2.20 -12.06 -2.13
N GLN A 327 -2.88 -11.23 -1.34
CA GLN A 327 -2.55 -9.80 -1.20
C GLN A 327 -1.08 -9.61 -0.81
N ARG A 328 -0.59 -10.32 0.22
CA ARG A 328 0.80 -10.20 0.67
C ARG A 328 1.80 -10.59 -0.42
N LEU A 329 1.56 -11.68 -1.14
CA LEU A 329 2.42 -12.09 -2.24
C LEU A 329 2.35 -11.11 -3.40
N PHE A 330 1.18 -10.55 -3.70
CA PHE A 330 1.00 -9.53 -4.73
C PHE A 330 1.82 -8.28 -4.42
N PHE A 331 1.81 -7.78 -3.18
CA PHE A 331 2.62 -6.63 -2.79
C PHE A 331 4.13 -6.92 -2.84
N LYS A 332 4.56 -8.09 -2.35
CA LYS A 332 5.95 -8.54 -2.47
C LYS A 332 6.39 -8.60 -3.93
N TRP A 333 5.54 -9.16 -4.80
CA TRP A 333 5.77 -9.24 -6.24
C TRP A 333 5.83 -7.84 -6.86
N GLN A 334 4.85 -6.98 -6.60
CA GLN A 334 4.80 -5.61 -7.10
C GLN A 334 6.08 -4.84 -6.74
N GLN A 335 6.49 -4.89 -5.47
CA GLN A 335 7.69 -4.20 -5.00
C GLN A 335 8.99 -4.75 -5.63
N GLY A 336 9.03 -6.05 -5.94
CA GLY A 336 10.19 -6.69 -6.60
C GLY A 336 10.24 -6.57 -8.13
N HIS A 337 9.10 -6.29 -8.78
CA HIS A 337 8.97 -6.39 -10.25
C HIS A 337 8.57 -5.06 -10.91
N GLN A 338 8.03 -4.08 -10.16
CA GLN A 338 7.66 -2.76 -10.69
C GLN A 338 8.89 -1.85 -10.78
N LEU A 339 9.22 -1.43 -11.99
CA LEU A 339 10.25 -0.45 -12.28
C LEU A 339 9.64 0.96 -12.34
N ALA A 340 9.93 1.79 -11.33
CA ALA A 340 9.50 3.18 -11.30
C ALA A 340 10.49 4.10 -12.03
N ILE A 341 9.97 5.02 -12.86
CA ILE A 341 10.78 6.04 -13.56
C ILE A 341 10.95 7.25 -12.64
N VAL A 342 12.21 7.59 -12.30
CA VAL A 342 12.52 8.66 -11.34
C VAL A 342 12.73 10.01 -12.02
N ASN A 343 13.62 10.08 -13.01
CA ASN A 343 13.94 11.35 -13.65
C ASN A 343 14.41 11.16 -15.11
N ARG A 344 14.39 12.26 -15.85
CA ARG A 344 14.98 12.41 -17.19
C ARG A 344 16.08 13.48 -17.10
N LEU A 345 17.29 13.03 -16.71
CA LEU A 345 18.45 13.89 -16.45
C LEU A 345 18.94 14.64 -17.70
N THR A 346 18.71 14.08 -18.89
CA THR A 346 18.98 14.70 -20.20
C THR A 346 17.87 14.33 -21.19
N ARG A 347 17.85 14.93 -22.40
CA ARG A 347 16.89 14.62 -23.47
C ARG A 347 16.81 13.13 -23.88
N SER A 348 17.59 12.22 -23.28
CA SER A 348 17.55 10.79 -23.61
C SER A 348 17.88 9.81 -22.47
N LYS A 349 18.38 10.25 -21.29
CA LYS A 349 18.73 9.33 -20.20
C LYS A 349 17.65 9.31 -19.13
N ILE A 350 16.98 8.17 -19.01
CA ILE A 350 15.93 7.87 -18.04
C ILE A 350 16.54 7.04 -16.91
N THR A 351 16.26 7.40 -15.66
CA THR A 351 16.70 6.62 -14.50
C THR A 351 15.54 5.88 -13.88
N PHE A 352 15.78 4.61 -13.55
CA PHE A 352 14.83 3.77 -12.83
C PHE A 352 15.20 3.73 -11.35
N GLN A 353 14.18 3.62 -10.49
CA GLN A 353 14.39 3.40 -9.06
C GLN A 353 15.06 2.04 -8.85
N HIS A 354 16.03 2.01 -7.93
CA HIS A 354 16.67 0.77 -7.52
C HIS A 354 15.66 -0.10 -6.75
N ILE A 355 15.57 -1.38 -7.12
CA ILE A 355 14.77 -2.38 -6.40
C ILE A 355 15.72 -3.12 -5.45
N PRO A 356 15.56 -2.99 -4.12
CA PRO A 356 16.38 -3.71 -3.15
C PRO A 356 16.22 -5.22 -3.28
N SER A 357 17.24 -5.99 -2.90
CA SER A 357 17.20 -7.46 -2.85
C SER A 357 16.36 -8.02 -1.68
N TYR A 358 15.91 -7.14 -0.79
CA TYR A 358 15.15 -7.44 0.42
C TYR A 358 13.76 -6.79 0.39
N ASN A 359 12.83 -7.43 1.08
CA ASN A 359 11.44 -7.01 1.18
C ASN A 359 11.28 -5.91 2.24
N THR A 360 10.82 -4.73 1.81
CA THR A 360 10.55 -3.61 2.70
C THR A 360 9.14 -3.70 3.27
N VAL A 361 9.02 -4.51 4.31
CA VAL A 361 7.78 -4.77 5.06
C VAL A 361 8.11 -5.01 6.54
N VAL A 362 7.14 -4.73 7.42
CA VAL A 362 7.19 -5.16 8.83
C VAL A 362 7.42 -6.67 8.86
N GLN A 363 8.46 -7.14 9.54
CA GLN A 363 8.87 -8.54 9.54
C GLN A 363 9.41 -8.99 10.89
N THR A 364 9.28 -10.29 11.17
CA THR A 364 9.69 -10.89 12.44
C THR A 364 10.24 -12.29 12.27
N THR A 365 11.23 -12.64 13.09
CA THR A 365 11.74 -14.00 13.28
C THR A 365 11.31 -14.61 14.62
N GLY A 366 10.36 -13.97 15.32
CA GLY A 366 9.99 -14.27 16.69
C GLY A 366 10.91 -13.58 17.71
N ASP A 367 12.22 -13.82 17.61
CA ASP A 367 13.26 -13.22 18.48
C ASP A 367 13.75 -11.84 18.01
N SER A 368 13.33 -11.40 16.81
CA SER A 368 13.57 -10.04 16.31
C SER A 368 12.40 -9.49 15.51
N TRP A 369 12.28 -8.17 15.48
CA TRP A 369 11.38 -7.41 14.61
C TRP A 369 12.17 -6.37 13.83
N HIS A 370 11.82 -6.20 12.56
CA HIS A 370 12.33 -5.13 11.72
C HIS A 370 11.13 -4.40 11.11
N ILE A 371 11.01 -3.12 11.44
CA ILE A 371 9.83 -2.32 11.16
C ILE A 371 10.27 -1.10 10.34
N PRO A 372 10.02 -1.06 9.02
CA PRO A 372 10.30 0.12 8.23
C PRO A 372 9.36 1.25 8.64
N TYR A 373 9.85 2.50 8.68
CA TYR A 373 9.08 3.66 9.12
C TYR A 373 9.38 4.90 8.27
N ASP A 374 8.38 5.79 8.16
CA ASP A 374 8.49 7.06 7.45
C ASP A 374 9.03 8.16 8.38
N GLU A 375 10.04 8.92 7.93
CA GLU A 375 10.62 10.05 8.68
C GLU A 375 9.72 11.29 8.57
N ASP A 376 9.52 12.01 9.67
CA ASP A 376 8.59 13.16 9.69
C ASP A 376 9.01 14.30 8.73
N THR A 377 10.31 14.36 8.41
CA THR A 377 10.89 15.42 7.56
C THR A 377 10.96 15.05 6.08
N VAL A 378 10.61 13.82 5.71
CA VAL A 378 10.77 13.30 4.34
C VAL A 378 9.41 12.82 3.83
N GLU A 379 8.82 13.59 2.92
CA GLU A 379 7.65 13.13 2.18
C GLU A 379 8.07 12.05 1.16
N ARG A 380 7.62 10.81 1.41
CA ARG A 380 7.84 9.68 0.52
C ARG A 380 6.73 9.61 -0.54
N TYR A 381 7.10 9.41 -1.80
CA TYR A 381 6.09 9.14 -2.83
C TYR A 381 5.46 7.76 -2.64
N THR A 382 4.21 7.61 -3.06
CA THR A 382 3.45 6.34 -2.90
C THR A 382 4.10 5.10 -3.53
N TYR A 383 5.02 5.25 -4.48
CA TYR A 383 5.76 4.15 -5.13
C TYR A 383 7.15 3.88 -4.50
N GLU A 384 7.61 4.76 -3.62
CA GLU A 384 8.86 4.58 -2.88
C GLU A 384 8.63 3.74 -1.63
N VAL A 385 9.67 3.10 -1.13
CA VAL A 385 9.64 2.34 0.13
C VAL A 385 10.46 3.05 1.19
N PRO A 386 10.13 2.92 2.49
CA PRO A 386 10.92 3.55 3.55
C PRO A 386 12.36 3.05 3.56
N THR A 387 13.30 3.96 3.83
CA THR A 387 14.73 3.63 3.91
C THR A 387 15.23 3.45 5.36
N LYS A 388 14.44 3.93 6.33
CA LYS A 388 14.72 3.81 7.75
C LYS A 388 13.93 2.67 8.37
N TRP A 389 14.54 2.06 9.37
CA TRP A 389 14.03 0.87 10.02
C TRP A 389 14.23 0.95 11.53
N LEU A 390 13.25 0.46 12.27
CA LEU A 390 13.40 0.10 13.68
C LEU A 390 13.77 -1.38 13.74
N CYS A 391 14.97 -1.68 14.23
CA CYS A 391 15.40 -3.03 14.58
C CYS A 391 15.17 -3.25 16.08
N LEU A 392 14.46 -4.33 16.40
CA LEU A 392 14.21 -4.80 17.75
C LEU A 392 14.73 -6.23 17.84
N HIS A 393 15.58 -6.51 18.81
CA HIS A 393 16.07 -7.86 19.04
C HIS A 393 16.18 -8.14 20.53
N ARG A 394 15.99 -9.40 20.91
CA ARG A 394 16.30 -9.85 22.27
C ARG A 394 17.82 -9.92 22.44
N LYS A 395 18.29 -9.70 23.66
CA LYS A 395 19.70 -9.91 24.02
C LYS A 395 20.06 -11.39 24.08
#